data_AF-L0HHS6-F1
#
_entry.id   AF-L0HHS6-F1
#
_cell.length_a   1.000
_cell.length_b   1.000
_cell.length_c   1.000
_cell.angle_alpha   90.00
_cell.angle_beta   90.00
_cell.angle_gamma   90.00
#
_symmetry.space_group_name_H-M   'P 1'
#
loop_
_entity.id
_entity.type
_entity.pdbx_description
1 polymer ?
#
loop_
_entity_poly.entity_id
_entity_poly.type
_entity_poly.pdbx_seq_one_letter_code
_entity_poly.pdbx_strand_id
1 'polypeptide(L)'
;MDDAGRWDEAIGSFLHSYTGDGTQIDSSRVQPGITAFLVRSFDGAALQFSFPVVVQRNLPAEIALDPAGADGAAATLIERVKGQAESVPALGPLYGKGVPGSQRYRDTIEPYTVIHSDETLASHLWKADARNFCDCEGIHVILRGAMPCPDGDGRRQVADALGGLADAVGTIVEKTPARVVDASWLASLDQKRLRRGLRERGLVAFVADGSKLARTLTHHRCFFRVAGPKTGVNIPFCCPVELDPVELGLPASGGTVTGLGIRQREVLAIAGSNAQGKSTFLEGILAGRDDHAPHDGRELVVTARGACTAESTTMGLAGADISMFFSTLPPGVSGTVRSVHGMGSGSMTMAWQVQSAIARHAPLLIIDEDRAAPNLLVKSCLQKEEITPLSEILFHDRTKMGDTALVFAACAMDTLIARADRIMVLDRHEASAIDTGEFRRMLAETLRKTADGLEK
;
A
#
# COMPACT_ATOMS: atom_id res chain seq x y z
N MET A 1 40.18 -8.93 -22.90
CA MET A 1 39.23 -8.35 -21.94
C MET A 1 38.17 -9.40 -21.69
N ASP A 2 37.95 -9.76 -20.44
CA ASP A 2 36.75 -10.53 -20.09
C ASP A 2 35.51 -9.72 -20.52
N ASP A 3 34.42 -10.41 -20.87
CA ASP A 3 33.20 -9.79 -21.42
C ASP A 3 32.64 -8.75 -20.43
N ALA A 4 32.81 -8.98 -19.11
CA ALA A 4 32.45 -8.02 -18.05
C ALA A 4 33.19 -6.67 -18.18
N GLY A 5 34.52 -6.68 -18.32
CA GLY A 5 35.31 -5.45 -18.41
C GLY A 5 35.03 -4.64 -19.67
N ARG A 6 34.54 -5.28 -20.73
CA ARG A 6 34.10 -4.62 -21.96
C ARG A 6 32.82 -3.80 -21.73
N TRP A 7 31.84 -4.35 -21.02
CA TRP A 7 30.57 -3.66 -20.80
C TRP A 7 30.68 -2.57 -19.74
N ASP A 8 31.57 -2.73 -18.75
CA ASP A 8 31.94 -1.67 -17.81
C ASP A 8 32.57 -0.45 -18.53
N GLU A 9 33.46 -0.69 -19.49
CA GLU A 9 34.04 0.39 -20.31
C GLU A 9 32.97 1.04 -21.21
N ALA A 10 32.07 0.24 -21.79
CA ALA A 10 31.00 0.73 -22.65
C ALA A 10 30.02 1.65 -21.89
N ILE A 11 29.55 1.24 -20.71
CA ILE A 11 28.68 2.09 -19.89
C ILE A 11 29.41 3.33 -19.40
N GLY A 12 30.68 3.20 -18.96
CA GLY A 12 31.50 4.34 -18.57
C GLY A 12 31.64 5.37 -19.69
N SER A 13 31.95 4.92 -20.91
CA SER A 13 32.06 5.78 -22.09
C SER A 13 30.73 6.45 -22.44
N PHE A 14 29.63 5.71 -22.42
CA PHE A 14 28.29 6.25 -22.67
C PHE A 14 27.92 7.34 -21.65
N LEU A 15 28.14 7.11 -20.36
CA LEU A 15 27.80 8.07 -19.30
C LEU A 15 28.56 9.40 -19.43
N HIS A 16 29.78 9.39 -19.98
CA HIS A 16 30.58 10.61 -20.18
C HIS A 16 30.28 11.32 -21.50
N SER A 17 29.83 10.58 -22.53
CA SER A 17 29.68 11.10 -23.89
C SER A 17 28.25 11.42 -24.30
N TYR A 18 27.25 10.88 -23.60
CA TYR A 18 25.85 11.13 -23.93
C TYR A 18 25.45 12.58 -23.61
N THR A 19 24.96 13.27 -24.63
CA THR A 19 24.31 14.58 -24.54
C THR A 19 23.07 14.58 -25.42
N GLY A 20 21.89 14.48 -24.79
CA GLY A 20 20.60 14.57 -25.47
C GLY A 20 20.06 16.01 -25.53
N ASP A 21 19.02 16.20 -26.33
CA ASP A 21 18.25 17.46 -26.35
C ASP A 21 17.33 17.50 -25.12
N GLY A 22 17.58 18.41 -24.19
CA GLY A 22 16.85 18.51 -22.91
C GLY A 22 17.01 17.33 -21.96
N THR A 23 17.86 16.33 -22.26
CA THR A 23 18.09 15.13 -21.42
C THR A 23 19.57 14.88 -21.23
N GLN A 24 19.99 14.63 -19.98
CA GLN A 24 21.39 14.46 -19.61
C GLN A 24 21.55 13.31 -18.61
N ILE A 25 22.77 12.79 -18.48
CA ILE A 25 23.10 11.86 -17.40
C ILE A 25 23.06 12.60 -16.07
N ASP A 26 22.29 12.07 -15.11
CA ASP A 26 22.29 12.60 -13.75
C ASP A 26 23.53 12.10 -12.99
N SER A 27 24.62 12.85 -13.16
CA SER A 27 25.93 12.49 -12.62
C SER A 27 25.93 12.41 -11.08
N SER A 28 25.05 13.14 -10.40
CA SER A 28 24.93 13.12 -8.93
C SER A 28 24.41 11.77 -8.40
N ARG A 29 23.74 10.99 -9.27
CA ARG A 29 23.12 9.70 -8.94
C ARG A 29 23.85 8.51 -9.55
N VAL A 30 24.93 8.72 -10.28
CA VAL A 30 25.75 7.63 -10.84
C VAL A 30 26.50 6.92 -9.71
N GLN A 31 26.13 5.65 -9.48
CA GLN A 31 26.82 4.72 -8.60
C GLN A 31 27.15 3.47 -9.42
N PRO A 32 28.42 3.31 -9.86
CA PRO A 32 28.83 2.16 -10.66
C PRO A 32 28.46 0.83 -9.99
N GLY A 33 27.84 -0.08 -10.76
CA GLY A 33 27.38 -1.39 -10.28
C GLY A 33 26.08 -1.37 -9.47
N ILE A 34 25.51 -0.18 -9.17
CA ILE A 34 24.27 -0.04 -8.40
C ILE A 34 23.18 0.64 -9.23
N THR A 35 23.37 1.92 -9.58
CA THR A 35 22.42 2.69 -10.40
C THR A 35 22.88 2.82 -11.85
N ALA A 36 24.18 2.58 -12.09
CA ALA A 36 24.83 2.65 -13.38
C ALA A 36 25.56 1.33 -13.67
N PHE A 37 24.99 0.49 -14.54
CA PHE A 37 25.61 -0.77 -14.94
C PHE A 37 25.13 -1.23 -16.31
N LEU A 38 25.93 -2.11 -16.91
CA LEU A 38 25.62 -2.82 -18.15
C LEU A 38 26.19 -4.24 -18.03
N VAL A 39 25.32 -5.23 -17.87
CA VAL A 39 25.71 -6.60 -17.53
C VAL A 39 24.96 -7.61 -18.38
N ARG A 40 25.61 -8.71 -18.76
CA ARG A 40 24.91 -9.80 -19.42
C ARG A 40 24.00 -10.54 -18.44
N SER A 41 22.83 -10.96 -18.90
CA SER A 41 21.99 -11.88 -18.16
C SER A 41 22.70 -13.23 -17.97
N PHE A 42 22.31 -13.97 -16.93
CA PHE A 42 22.90 -15.27 -16.61
C PHE A 42 22.86 -16.28 -17.76
N ASP A 43 21.79 -16.27 -18.55
CA ASP A 43 21.62 -17.14 -19.72
C ASP A 43 22.33 -16.59 -20.98
N GLY A 44 22.99 -15.44 -20.89
CA GLY A 44 23.68 -14.77 -21.99
C GLY A 44 22.75 -14.18 -23.06
N ALA A 45 21.43 -14.28 -22.91
CA ALA A 45 20.45 -13.90 -23.93
C ALA A 45 20.19 -12.39 -23.99
N ALA A 46 20.58 -11.64 -22.96
CA ALA A 46 20.28 -10.22 -22.82
C ALA A 46 21.47 -9.44 -22.27
N LEU A 47 21.49 -8.16 -22.58
CA LEU A 47 22.29 -7.16 -21.90
C LEU A 47 21.34 -6.30 -21.04
N GLN A 48 21.44 -6.45 -19.73
CA GLN A 48 20.69 -5.69 -18.74
C GLN A 48 21.41 -4.39 -18.45
N PHE A 49 20.66 -3.31 -18.31
CA PHE A 49 21.22 -1.99 -18.04
C PHE A 49 20.46 -1.26 -16.94
N SER A 50 21.15 -0.34 -16.30
CA SER A 50 20.59 0.72 -15.47
C SER A 50 21.46 1.96 -15.63
N PHE A 51 20.86 3.14 -15.76
CA PHE A 51 21.58 4.41 -15.69
C PHE A 51 20.63 5.56 -15.31
N PRO A 52 21.10 6.54 -14.51
CA PRO A 52 20.30 7.68 -14.12
C PRO A 52 20.33 8.78 -15.19
N VAL A 53 19.18 9.40 -15.46
CA VAL A 53 19.04 10.57 -16.34
C VAL A 53 18.23 11.66 -15.65
N VAL A 54 18.51 12.90 -16.03
CA VAL A 54 17.70 14.06 -15.68
C VAL A 54 17.15 14.69 -16.97
N VAL A 55 15.83 14.84 -17.02
CA VAL A 55 15.16 15.61 -18.07
C VAL A 55 15.01 17.04 -17.56
N GLN A 56 15.59 18.00 -18.30
CA GLN A 56 15.66 19.41 -17.95
C GLN A 56 14.29 20.07 -18.13
N ARG A 57 13.44 19.97 -17.09
CA ARG A 57 12.12 20.57 -17.05
C ARG A 57 11.74 20.94 -15.62
N ASN A 58 11.67 22.24 -15.34
CA ASN A 58 11.34 22.76 -14.02
C ASN A 58 9.82 22.84 -13.83
N LEU A 59 9.18 21.69 -13.59
CA LEU A 59 7.75 21.62 -13.30
C LEU A 59 7.31 22.48 -12.10
N PRO A 60 8.06 22.57 -10.99
CA PRO A 60 7.70 23.47 -9.90
C PRO A 60 7.53 24.93 -10.33
N ALA A 61 8.35 25.42 -11.26
CA ALA A 61 8.24 26.77 -11.81
C ALA A 61 7.06 26.92 -12.80
N GLU A 62 6.70 25.85 -13.54
CA GLU A 62 5.56 25.85 -14.46
C GLU A 62 4.21 25.87 -13.73
N ILE A 63 4.09 25.13 -12.62
CA ILE A 63 2.81 24.76 -12.00
C ILE A 63 2.46 25.67 -10.80
N ALA A 64 3.44 26.35 -10.20
CA ALA A 64 3.23 27.29 -9.08
C ALA A 64 2.37 26.73 -7.92
N LEU A 65 2.43 25.41 -7.69
CA LEU A 65 1.81 24.71 -6.57
C LEU A 65 2.86 24.31 -5.53
N ASP A 66 2.38 23.90 -4.35
CA ASP A 66 3.23 23.37 -3.27
C ASP A 66 4.07 22.17 -3.77
N PRO A 67 5.42 22.23 -3.67
CA PRO A 67 6.33 21.16 -4.11
C PRO A 67 6.05 19.78 -3.52
N ALA A 68 5.34 19.71 -2.39
CA ALA A 68 4.97 18.44 -1.79
C ALA A 68 4.11 17.55 -2.70
N GLY A 69 3.51 18.06 -3.79
CA GLY A 69 2.75 17.26 -4.76
C GLY A 69 3.54 16.79 -6.00
N ALA A 70 4.83 17.13 -6.09
CA ALA A 70 5.65 16.87 -7.28
C ALA A 70 5.77 15.38 -7.65
N ASP A 71 5.64 14.49 -6.67
CA ASP A 71 5.62 13.04 -6.90
C ASP A 71 4.42 12.57 -7.75
N GLY A 72 3.26 13.23 -7.63
CA GLY A 72 2.11 12.97 -8.51
C GLY A 72 2.41 13.29 -9.96
N ALA A 73 3.22 14.32 -10.21
CA ALA A 73 3.69 14.67 -11.54
C ALA A 73 4.70 13.66 -12.08
N ALA A 74 5.70 13.31 -11.26
CA ALA A 74 6.67 12.27 -11.61
C ALA A 74 5.99 10.94 -11.94
N ALA A 75 5.01 10.52 -11.12
CA ALA A 75 4.24 9.30 -11.37
C ALA A 75 3.50 9.36 -12.71
N THR A 76 2.83 10.48 -13.00
CA THR A 76 2.09 10.67 -14.26
C THR A 76 3.00 10.61 -15.49
N LEU A 77 4.18 11.22 -15.40
CA LEU A 77 5.16 11.22 -16.49
C LEU A 77 5.73 9.82 -16.74
N ILE A 78 6.07 9.09 -15.67
CA ILE A 78 6.54 7.70 -15.78
C ILE A 78 5.46 6.83 -16.43
N GLU A 79 4.20 6.92 -15.97
CA GLU A 79 3.10 6.15 -16.56
C GLU A 79 2.81 6.54 -18.02
N ARG A 80 3.03 7.82 -18.40
CA ARG A 80 2.96 8.27 -19.81
C ARG A 80 4.02 7.62 -20.68
N VAL A 81 5.25 7.48 -20.19
CA VAL A 81 6.32 6.77 -20.91
C VAL A 81 5.96 5.30 -21.05
N LYS A 82 5.56 4.63 -19.96
CA LYS A 82 5.16 3.22 -19.99
C LYS A 82 4.03 2.96 -20.99
N GLY A 83 3.00 3.81 -20.98
CA GLY A 83 1.86 3.70 -21.90
C GLY A 83 2.21 3.86 -23.38
N GLN A 84 3.38 4.42 -23.70
CA GLN A 84 3.90 4.55 -25.07
C GLN A 84 5.00 3.54 -25.40
N ALA A 85 5.39 2.68 -24.45
CA ALA A 85 6.54 1.79 -24.62
C ALA A 85 6.40 0.86 -25.84
N GLU A 86 5.21 0.33 -26.09
CA GLU A 86 4.98 -0.58 -27.22
C GLU A 86 4.83 0.13 -28.57
N SER A 87 4.45 1.42 -28.58
CA SER A 87 4.25 2.21 -29.81
C SER A 87 5.51 2.96 -30.25
N VAL A 88 6.43 3.29 -29.33
CA VAL A 88 7.68 3.99 -29.60
C VAL A 88 8.84 2.99 -29.62
N PRO A 89 9.43 2.66 -30.79
CA PRO A 89 10.45 1.62 -30.90
C PRO A 89 11.67 1.81 -29.99
N ALA A 90 12.09 3.05 -29.76
CA ALA A 90 13.21 3.41 -28.90
C ALA A 90 12.98 3.08 -27.41
N LEU A 91 11.73 2.92 -26.98
CA LEU A 91 11.40 2.45 -25.63
C LEU A 91 11.43 0.93 -25.49
N GLY A 92 11.65 0.20 -26.60
CA GLY A 92 11.82 -1.26 -26.63
C GLY A 92 12.69 -1.85 -25.52
N PRO A 93 13.86 -1.24 -25.20
CA PRO A 93 14.73 -1.72 -24.14
C PRO A 93 14.11 -1.70 -22.74
N LEU A 94 13.11 -0.85 -22.45
CA LEU A 94 12.43 -0.84 -21.14
C LEU A 94 11.76 -2.17 -20.83
N TYR A 95 11.26 -2.89 -21.85
CA TYR A 95 10.52 -4.15 -21.67
C TYR A 95 11.18 -5.34 -22.35
N GLY A 96 12.47 -5.23 -22.68
CA GLY A 96 13.23 -6.34 -23.26
C GLY A 96 12.83 -6.69 -24.69
N LYS A 97 12.36 -5.73 -25.50
CA LYS A 97 11.96 -5.99 -26.90
C LYS A 97 13.10 -6.68 -27.66
N GLY A 98 12.78 -7.82 -28.29
CA GLY A 98 13.74 -8.61 -29.06
C GLY A 98 14.60 -9.59 -28.24
N VAL A 99 14.48 -9.58 -26.91
CA VAL A 99 15.17 -10.54 -26.03
C VAL A 99 14.36 -11.83 -25.92
N PRO A 100 14.96 -13.03 -26.10
CA PRO A 100 14.30 -14.30 -25.79
C PRO A 100 13.78 -14.31 -24.35
N GLY A 101 12.49 -14.61 -24.16
CA GLY A 101 11.86 -14.58 -22.83
C GLY A 101 11.60 -13.18 -22.27
N SER A 102 11.43 -12.17 -23.13
CA SER A 102 11.22 -10.76 -22.77
C SER A 102 10.14 -10.46 -21.71
N GLN A 103 9.19 -11.38 -21.51
CA GLN A 103 8.17 -11.30 -20.45
C GLN A 103 8.78 -11.02 -19.06
N ARG A 104 10.00 -11.49 -18.78
CA ARG A 104 10.70 -11.26 -17.50
C ARG A 104 11.10 -9.80 -17.24
N TYR A 105 11.09 -8.94 -18.26
CA TYR A 105 11.45 -7.51 -18.14
C TYR A 105 10.24 -6.58 -18.22
N ARG A 106 9.01 -7.13 -18.24
CA ARG A 106 7.79 -6.32 -18.36
C ARG A 106 7.41 -5.58 -17.08
N ASP A 107 8.04 -5.90 -15.96
CA ASP A 107 7.88 -5.20 -14.68
C ASP A 107 8.18 -3.69 -14.77
N THR A 108 9.11 -3.32 -15.66
CA THR A 108 9.49 -1.91 -15.89
C THR A 108 8.37 -1.12 -16.57
N ILE A 109 7.53 -1.76 -17.39
CA ILE A 109 6.37 -1.10 -18.04
C ILE A 109 5.03 -1.47 -17.41
N GLU A 110 5.03 -2.22 -16.31
CA GLU A 110 3.83 -2.56 -15.56
C GLU A 110 3.17 -1.28 -15.02
N PRO A 111 1.86 -1.05 -15.29
CA PRO A 111 1.17 0.13 -14.77
C PRO A 111 1.25 0.24 -13.25
N TYR A 112 1.29 1.44 -12.69
CA TYR A 112 1.39 1.59 -11.24
C TYR A 112 0.67 2.83 -10.76
N THR A 113 -0.20 2.66 -9.76
CA THR A 113 -1.12 3.71 -9.29
C THR A 113 -0.82 4.22 -7.90
N VAL A 114 0.25 3.77 -7.24
CA VAL A 114 0.71 4.38 -5.98
C VAL A 114 1.70 5.50 -6.32
N ILE A 115 1.39 6.72 -5.90
CA ILE A 115 2.21 7.91 -6.08
C ILE A 115 3.31 7.96 -5.01
N HIS A 116 2.93 7.76 -3.74
CA HIS A 116 3.86 7.88 -2.61
C HIS A 116 3.54 6.85 -1.53
N SER A 117 4.60 6.29 -0.97
CA SER A 117 4.54 5.46 0.23
C SER A 117 5.76 5.74 1.08
N ASP A 118 5.58 5.81 2.39
CA ASP A 118 6.72 5.89 3.32
C ASP A 118 7.45 4.54 3.45
N GLU A 119 6.87 3.46 2.91
CA GLU A 119 7.45 2.14 2.85
C GLU A 119 8.01 1.84 1.46
N THR A 120 9.05 1.00 1.40
CA THR A 120 9.65 0.57 0.13
C THR A 120 8.79 -0.52 -0.53
N LEU A 121 7.63 -0.14 -1.06
CA LEU A 121 6.75 -1.02 -1.82
C LEU A 121 7.24 -1.22 -3.25
N ALA A 122 6.99 -2.42 -3.81
CA ALA A 122 7.18 -2.72 -5.24
C ALA A 122 8.50 -2.20 -5.84
N SER A 123 9.63 -2.43 -5.16
CA SER A 123 10.94 -1.90 -5.54
C SER A 123 11.43 -2.38 -6.92
N HIS A 124 10.87 -3.50 -7.40
CA HIS A 124 11.07 -4.08 -8.72
C HIS A 124 10.28 -3.39 -9.84
N LEU A 125 9.34 -2.49 -9.54
CA LEU A 125 8.63 -1.69 -10.55
C LEU A 125 9.33 -0.35 -10.80
N TRP A 126 9.20 0.17 -12.02
CA TRP A 126 9.65 1.53 -12.33
C TRP A 126 8.53 2.49 -11.96
N LYS A 127 8.75 3.43 -11.06
CA LYS A 127 7.68 4.23 -10.44
C LYS A 127 8.25 5.48 -9.79
N ALA A 128 7.39 6.45 -9.48
CA ALA A 128 7.78 7.57 -8.64
C ALA A 128 8.23 7.06 -7.25
N ASP A 129 9.39 7.54 -6.80
CA ASP A 129 9.97 7.30 -5.47
C ASP A 129 11.23 8.16 -5.27
N ALA A 130 12.00 7.92 -4.21
CA ALA A 130 13.25 8.63 -3.93
C ALA A 130 14.33 8.52 -5.04
N ARG A 131 14.15 7.63 -6.03
CA ARG A 131 15.05 7.47 -7.18
C ARG A 131 14.46 8.02 -8.48
N ASN A 132 13.14 8.22 -8.53
CA ASN A 132 12.45 8.75 -9.69
C ASN A 132 11.49 9.85 -9.22
N PHE A 133 11.93 11.11 -9.29
CA PHE A 133 11.26 12.24 -8.69
C PHE A 133 11.42 13.50 -9.53
N CYS A 134 10.71 14.57 -9.16
CA CYS A 134 10.83 15.87 -9.78
C CYS A 134 11.18 16.93 -8.74
N ASP A 135 12.10 17.82 -9.09
CA ASP A 135 12.47 19.00 -8.33
C ASP A 135 12.71 20.21 -9.26
N CYS A 136 13.46 21.21 -8.79
CA CYS A 136 13.77 22.41 -9.57
C CYS A 136 14.85 22.22 -10.63
N GLU A 137 15.70 21.18 -10.51
CA GLU A 137 16.74 20.85 -11.49
C GLU A 137 16.16 20.04 -12.65
N GLY A 138 15.12 19.25 -12.39
CA GLY A 138 14.35 18.62 -13.44
C GLY A 138 13.59 17.39 -12.97
N ILE A 139 13.49 16.42 -13.88
CA ILE A 139 12.83 15.15 -13.63
C ILE A 139 13.90 14.06 -13.66
N HIS A 140 14.22 13.56 -12.48
CA HIS A 140 15.24 12.55 -12.26
C HIS A 140 14.60 11.18 -12.39
N VAL A 141 15.14 10.32 -13.25
CA VAL A 141 14.68 8.93 -13.40
C VAL A 141 15.84 7.98 -13.58
N ILE A 142 15.71 6.76 -13.06
CA ILE A 142 16.62 5.66 -13.36
C ILE A 142 16.01 4.83 -14.47
N LEU A 143 16.62 4.88 -15.65
CA LEU A 143 16.23 4.03 -16.77
C LEU A 143 16.89 2.67 -16.60
N ARG A 144 16.07 1.63 -16.62
CA ARG A 144 16.53 0.24 -16.55
C ARG A 144 15.76 -0.63 -17.52
N GLY A 145 16.34 -1.76 -17.88
CA GLY A 145 15.70 -2.70 -18.77
C GLY A 145 16.69 -3.71 -19.32
N ALA A 146 16.37 -4.23 -20.50
CA ALA A 146 17.21 -5.19 -21.19
C ALA A 146 17.13 -5.01 -22.71
N MET A 147 18.20 -5.34 -23.40
CA MET A 147 18.26 -5.38 -24.85
C MET A 147 18.96 -6.65 -25.33
N PRO A 148 18.78 -7.05 -26.61
CA PRO A 148 19.52 -8.17 -27.17
C PRO A 148 21.03 -7.94 -27.03
N CYS A 149 21.77 -8.99 -26.66
CA CYS A 149 23.22 -8.90 -26.65
C CYS A 149 23.71 -8.82 -28.11
N PRO A 150 24.50 -7.79 -28.49
CA PRO A 150 24.98 -7.68 -29.84
C PRO A 150 26.08 -8.72 -30.13
N ASP A 151 26.17 -9.13 -31.40
CA ASP A 151 27.28 -9.95 -31.90
C ASP A 151 28.55 -9.10 -32.03
N GLY A 152 29.73 -9.66 -31.75
CA GLY A 152 31.00 -8.94 -31.87
C GLY A 152 31.15 -7.84 -30.80
N ASP A 153 31.72 -6.66 -31.12
CA ASP A 153 32.03 -5.57 -30.17
C ASP A 153 30.82 -4.70 -29.77
N GLY A 154 29.86 -4.44 -30.66
CA GLY A 154 28.53 -3.90 -30.32
C GLY A 154 28.41 -2.62 -29.46
N ARG A 155 29.50 -2.00 -28.98
CA ARG A 155 29.46 -0.92 -27.97
C ARG A 155 28.74 0.30 -28.49
N ARG A 156 29.00 0.66 -29.74
CA ARG A 156 28.32 1.77 -30.42
C ARG A 156 26.83 1.51 -30.56
N GLN A 157 26.43 0.31 -30.98
CA GLN A 157 25.02 -0.06 -31.10
C GLN A 157 24.29 0.03 -29.76
N VAL A 158 24.93 -0.43 -28.68
CA VAL A 158 24.37 -0.33 -27.32
C VAL A 158 24.29 1.13 -26.87
N ALA A 159 25.34 1.93 -27.07
CA ALA A 159 25.32 3.35 -26.74
C ALA A 159 24.23 4.12 -27.51
N ASP A 160 24.07 3.85 -28.81
CA ASP A 160 23.00 4.43 -29.65
C ASP A 160 21.61 4.01 -29.14
N ALA A 161 21.44 2.76 -28.69
CA ALA A 161 20.19 2.28 -28.12
C ALA A 161 19.87 2.91 -26.75
N LEU A 162 20.87 3.07 -25.88
CA LEU A 162 20.71 3.74 -24.57
C LEU A 162 20.41 5.24 -24.75
N GLY A 163 21.10 5.90 -25.69
CA GLY A 163 20.87 7.30 -26.03
C GLY A 163 19.48 7.52 -26.62
N GLY A 164 19.09 6.70 -27.60
CA GLY A 164 17.75 6.77 -28.19
C GLY A 164 16.63 6.49 -27.18
N LEU A 165 16.86 5.61 -26.21
CA LEU A 165 15.94 5.40 -25.08
C LEU A 165 15.80 6.68 -24.24
N ALA A 166 16.92 7.27 -23.82
CA ALA A 166 16.93 8.49 -23.00
C ALA A 166 16.26 9.66 -23.73
N ASP A 167 16.57 9.86 -25.01
CA ASP A 167 15.96 10.92 -25.85
C ASP A 167 14.44 10.71 -26.02
N ALA A 168 14.00 9.46 -26.18
CA ALA A 168 12.57 9.15 -26.30
C ALA A 168 11.82 9.44 -24.98
N VAL A 169 12.42 9.10 -23.83
CA VAL A 169 11.89 9.45 -22.51
C VAL A 169 11.80 10.96 -22.35
N GLY A 170 12.89 11.68 -22.64
CA GLY A 170 12.95 13.15 -22.60
C GLY A 170 11.87 13.80 -23.46
N THR A 171 11.74 13.35 -24.70
CA THR A 171 10.74 13.85 -25.66
C THR A 171 9.31 13.66 -25.14
N ILE A 172 8.98 12.50 -24.56
CA ILE A 172 7.65 12.24 -24.01
C ILE A 172 7.38 13.15 -22.81
N VAL A 173 8.37 13.31 -21.94
CA VAL A 173 8.30 14.16 -20.76
C VAL A 173 8.10 15.62 -21.15
N GLU A 174 8.89 16.15 -22.08
CA GLU A 174 8.81 17.53 -22.56
C GLU A 174 7.46 17.80 -23.26
N LYS A 175 7.02 16.90 -24.13
CA LYS A 175 5.75 17.06 -24.87
C LYS A 175 4.51 16.87 -24.01
N THR A 176 4.63 16.35 -22.78
CA THR A 176 3.49 16.18 -21.88
C THR A 176 3.07 17.54 -21.30
N PRO A 177 1.87 18.06 -21.62
CA PRO A 177 1.46 19.38 -21.14
C PRO A 177 1.37 19.45 -19.61
N ALA A 178 1.74 20.58 -19.00
CA ALA A 178 1.65 20.81 -17.54
C ALA A 178 0.27 20.45 -16.96
N ARG A 179 -0.82 20.87 -17.63
CA ARG A 179 -2.21 20.53 -17.26
C ARG A 179 -2.48 19.03 -17.04
N VAL A 180 -1.72 18.14 -17.66
CA VAL A 180 -1.88 16.68 -17.51
C VAL A 180 -1.32 16.23 -16.17
N VAL A 181 -0.24 16.85 -15.69
CA VAL A 181 0.39 16.52 -14.42
C VAL A 181 -0.20 17.32 -13.24
N ASP A 182 -0.83 18.47 -13.49
CA ASP A 182 -1.49 19.30 -12.47
C ASP A 182 -2.53 18.52 -11.66
N ALA A 183 -3.36 17.70 -12.33
CA ALA A 183 -4.39 16.92 -11.66
C ALA A 183 -3.81 15.92 -10.65
N SER A 184 -2.75 15.21 -11.02
CA SER A 184 -2.06 14.26 -10.14
C SER A 184 -1.26 14.97 -9.04
N TRP A 185 -0.72 16.16 -9.35
CA TRP A 185 -0.05 17.00 -8.37
C TRP A 185 -1.01 17.43 -7.26
N LEU A 186 -2.17 17.96 -7.64
CA LEU A 186 -3.23 18.37 -6.72
C LEU A 186 -3.78 17.17 -5.92
N ALA A 187 -4.02 16.04 -6.58
CA ALA A 187 -4.49 14.82 -5.91
C ALA A 187 -3.50 14.31 -4.85
N SER A 188 -2.19 14.36 -5.13
CA SER A 188 -1.14 14.02 -4.15
C SER A 188 -1.16 14.99 -2.96
N LEU A 189 -1.28 16.29 -3.22
CA LEU A 189 -1.36 17.32 -2.17
C LEU A 189 -2.59 17.14 -1.28
N ASP A 190 -3.78 16.90 -1.86
CA ASP A 190 -5.00 16.69 -1.10
C ASP A 190 -4.88 15.49 -0.18
N GLN A 191 -4.37 14.35 -0.68
CA GLN A 191 -4.16 13.16 0.15
C GLN A 191 -3.24 13.42 1.33
N LYS A 192 -2.11 14.08 1.09
CA LYS A 192 -1.14 14.44 2.15
C LYS A 192 -1.73 15.40 3.17
N ARG A 193 -2.48 16.40 2.72
CA ARG A 193 -3.10 17.41 3.59
C ARG A 193 -4.25 16.82 4.40
N LEU A 194 -5.10 16.01 3.77
CA LEU A 194 -6.15 15.26 4.45
C LEU A 194 -5.57 14.35 5.54
N ARG A 195 -4.56 13.53 5.19
CA ARG A 195 -3.92 12.60 6.13
C ARG A 195 -3.30 13.34 7.32
N ARG A 196 -2.66 14.50 7.09
CA ARG A 196 -2.09 15.34 8.15
C ARG A 196 -3.18 15.90 9.07
N GLY A 197 -4.31 16.32 8.50
CA GLY A 197 -5.44 16.91 9.23
C GLY A 197 -6.32 15.92 9.99
N LEU A 198 -6.16 14.59 9.79
CA LEU A 198 -6.99 13.58 10.47
C LEU A 198 -6.96 13.74 11.99
N ARG A 199 -5.76 13.87 12.58
CA ARG A 199 -5.58 13.92 14.04
C ARG A 199 -6.29 15.11 14.67
N GLU A 200 -6.18 16.29 14.05
CA GLU A 200 -6.82 17.54 14.51
C GLU A 200 -8.34 17.44 14.50
N ARG A 201 -8.89 16.57 13.65
CA ARG A 201 -10.33 16.29 13.53
C ARG A 201 -10.80 15.12 14.40
N GLY A 202 -9.92 14.57 15.24
CA GLY A 202 -10.23 13.40 16.06
C GLY A 202 -10.38 12.10 15.25
N LEU A 203 -9.86 12.06 14.03
CA LEU A 203 -9.92 10.91 13.12
C LEU A 203 -8.57 10.19 13.04
N VAL A 204 -8.62 8.91 12.66
CA VAL A 204 -7.46 8.07 12.36
C VAL A 204 -7.49 7.52 10.93
N ALA A 205 -8.66 7.49 10.31
CA ALA A 205 -8.82 7.18 8.89
C ALA A 205 -10.08 7.84 8.33
N PHE A 206 -10.13 8.00 7.02
CA PHE A 206 -11.28 8.49 6.28
C PHE A 206 -11.43 7.69 4.97
N VAL A 207 -12.65 7.25 4.68
CA VAL A 207 -13.02 6.55 3.45
C VAL A 207 -14.09 7.39 2.74
N ALA A 208 -13.71 8.10 1.69
CA ALA A 208 -14.62 8.93 0.91
C ALA A 208 -15.74 8.14 0.24
N ASP A 209 -16.92 8.74 0.14
CA ASP A 209 -17.98 8.26 -0.74
C ASP A 209 -17.50 8.24 -2.20
N GLY A 210 -17.91 7.21 -2.94
CA GLY A 210 -17.42 6.94 -4.29
C GLY A 210 -16.13 6.10 -4.36
N SER A 211 -15.44 5.86 -3.23
CA SER A 211 -14.20 5.07 -3.20
C SER A 211 -14.42 3.65 -3.73
N LYS A 212 -13.51 3.17 -4.56
CA LYS A 212 -13.57 1.85 -5.19
C LYS A 212 -12.42 0.99 -4.69
N LEU A 213 -12.71 0.10 -3.75
CA LEU A 213 -11.66 -0.59 -2.98
C LEU A 213 -11.21 -1.92 -3.61
N ALA A 214 -12.08 -2.61 -4.36
CA ALA A 214 -11.77 -3.92 -4.94
C ALA A 214 -10.63 -3.82 -5.98
N ARG A 215 -9.67 -4.74 -5.96
CA ARG A 215 -8.43 -4.70 -6.78
C ARG A 215 -8.31 -5.84 -7.78
N THR A 216 -7.54 -5.62 -8.84
CA THR A 216 -7.03 -6.67 -9.74
C THR A 216 -5.54 -6.89 -9.48
N LEU A 217 -5.19 -8.11 -9.06
CA LEU A 217 -3.81 -8.53 -8.85
C LEU A 217 -3.19 -8.98 -10.18
N THR A 218 -1.89 -8.73 -10.33
CA THR A 218 -1.07 -9.29 -11.41
C THR A 218 0.13 -10.02 -10.81
N HIS A 219 0.87 -10.75 -11.63
CA HIS A 219 2.11 -11.39 -11.20
C HIS A 219 3.17 -10.38 -10.70
N HIS A 220 3.12 -9.13 -11.19
CA HIS A 220 4.00 -8.04 -10.76
C HIS A 220 3.44 -7.25 -9.57
N ARG A 221 2.11 -7.23 -9.41
CA ARG A 221 1.38 -6.52 -8.34
C ARG A 221 0.51 -7.51 -7.57
N CYS A 222 1.15 -8.45 -6.90
CA CYS A 222 0.52 -9.59 -6.22
C CYS A 222 0.01 -9.28 -4.81
N PHE A 223 0.01 -8.01 -4.42
CA PHE A 223 -0.36 -7.58 -3.07
C PHE A 223 -1.31 -6.38 -3.13
N PHE A 224 -2.34 -6.35 -2.28
CA PHE A 224 -3.47 -5.42 -2.40
C PHE A 224 -3.07 -3.94 -2.42
N ARG A 225 -2.05 -3.54 -1.63
CA ARG A 225 -1.60 -2.13 -1.59
C ARG A 225 -1.05 -1.67 -2.94
N VAL A 226 -0.34 -2.54 -3.65
CA VAL A 226 0.29 -2.24 -4.94
C VAL A 226 -0.58 -2.66 -6.13
N ALA A 227 -1.68 -3.37 -5.90
CA ALA A 227 -2.59 -3.83 -6.95
C ALA A 227 -3.37 -2.65 -7.56
N GLY A 228 -3.74 -2.81 -8.83
CA GLY A 228 -4.46 -1.78 -9.58
C GLY A 228 -5.99 -1.88 -9.39
N PRO A 229 -6.74 -0.91 -9.94
CA PRO A 229 -8.20 -0.93 -9.89
C PRO A 229 -8.79 -2.20 -10.49
N LYS A 230 -9.82 -2.74 -9.83
CA LYS A 230 -10.55 -3.90 -10.37
C LYS A 230 -11.16 -3.56 -11.73
N THR A 231 -10.89 -4.42 -12.70
CA THR A 231 -11.48 -4.36 -14.03
C THR A 231 -12.93 -4.86 -13.99
N GLY A 232 -13.84 -4.16 -14.67
CA GLY A 232 -15.26 -4.51 -14.69
C GLY A 232 -16.01 -3.96 -13.47
N VAL A 233 -16.84 -4.80 -12.85
CA VAL A 233 -17.72 -4.37 -11.74
C VAL A 233 -16.90 -4.07 -10.48
N ASN A 234 -16.96 -2.81 -10.06
CA ASN A 234 -16.33 -2.28 -8.85
C ASN A 234 -17.33 -1.33 -8.16
N ILE A 235 -17.97 -1.83 -7.10
CA ILE A 235 -19.05 -1.14 -6.41
C ILE A 235 -18.44 -0.01 -5.56
N PRO A 236 -18.84 1.25 -5.77
CA PRO A 236 -18.34 2.36 -4.97
C PRO A 236 -18.87 2.26 -3.54
N PHE A 237 -18.02 2.59 -2.58
CA PHE A 237 -18.41 2.75 -1.19
C PHE A 237 -19.28 4.00 -1.03
N CYS A 238 -20.35 3.89 -0.26
CA CYS A 238 -21.16 5.02 0.20
C CYS A 238 -21.40 4.84 1.70
N CYS A 239 -21.05 5.83 2.50
CA CYS A 239 -21.23 5.81 3.94
C CYS A 239 -22.73 5.89 4.28
N PRO A 240 -23.29 4.93 5.04
CA PRO A 240 -24.65 5.01 5.56
C PRO A 240 -24.82 6.24 6.45
N VAL A 241 -25.97 6.90 6.36
CA VAL A 241 -26.27 8.11 7.16
C VAL A 241 -26.24 7.82 8.66
N GLU A 242 -26.62 6.61 9.05
CA GLU A 242 -26.64 6.13 10.43
C GLU A 242 -25.23 5.97 11.02
N LEU A 243 -24.20 5.92 10.17
CA LEU A 243 -22.82 5.95 10.63
C LEU A 243 -22.31 7.38 10.85
N ASP A 244 -23.12 8.43 10.71
CA ASP A 244 -22.70 9.84 10.91
C ASP A 244 -21.51 10.20 9.99
N PRO A 245 -21.75 10.30 8.66
CA PRO A 245 -20.70 10.66 7.70
C PRO A 245 -20.13 12.05 8.00
N VAL A 246 -18.83 12.21 7.75
CA VAL A 246 -18.12 13.48 7.95
C VAL A 246 -17.82 14.13 6.60
N GLU A 247 -17.87 15.46 6.55
CA GLU A 247 -17.47 16.24 5.39
C GLU A 247 -16.07 16.83 5.61
N LEU A 248 -15.15 16.58 4.66
CA LEU A 248 -13.79 17.08 4.67
C LEU A 248 -13.54 17.96 3.45
N GLY A 249 -12.83 19.08 3.64
CA GLY A 249 -12.36 19.93 2.54
C GLY A 249 -11.12 19.33 1.86
N LEU A 250 -11.00 19.57 0.56
CA LEU A 250 -9.86 19.24 -0.30
C LEU A 250 -9.08 20.54 -0.57
N PRO A 251 -8.14 20.94 0.30
CA PRO A 251 -7.56 22.28 0.29
C PRO A 251 -6.63 22.56 -0.89
N ALA A 252 -6.17 21.54 -1.62
CA ALA A 252 -5.38 21.73 -2.84
C ALA A 252 -6.29 21.89 -4.06
N SER A 253 -7.27 20.99 -4.26
CA SER A 253 -8.18 21.06 -5.42
C SER A 253 -9.38 22.00 -5.25
N GLY A 254 -9.70 22.44 -4.02
CA GLY A 254 -10.78 23.39 -3.73
C GLY A 254 -12.17 22.75 -3.56
N GLY A 255 -12.27 21.44 -3.40
CA GLY A 255 -13.52 20.70 -3.23
C GLY A 255 -13.87 20.35 -1.77
N THR A 256 -14.99 19.64 -1.59
CA THR A 256 -15.33 18.93 -0.36
C THR A 256 -15.71 17.49 -0.70
N VAL A 257 -15.57 16.60 0.27
CA VAL A 257 -15.92 15.18 0.12
C VAL A 257 -16.56 14.66 1.41
N THR A 258 -17.65 13.93 1.27
CA THR A 258 -18.31 13.21 2.35
C THR A 258 -17.79 11.77 2.44
N GLY A 259 -17.86 11.16 3.61
CA GLY A 259 -17.49 9.76 3.76
C GLY A 259 -17.43 9.29 5.21
N LEU A 260 -16.93 8.08 5.39
CA LEU A 260 -16.78 7.47 6.72
C LEU A 260 -15.50 7.98 7.38
N GLY A 261 -15.64 8.76 8.46
CA GLY A 261 -14.54 9.06 9.38
C GLY A 261 -14.42 8.00 10.48
N ILE A 262 -13.25 7.39 10.63
CA ILE A 262 -12.93 6.48 11.74
C ILE A 262 -12.27 7.31 12.85
N ARG A 263 -12.88 7.33 14.03
CA ARG A 263 -12.51 8.22 15.14
C ARG A 263 -11.39 7.61 15.99
N GLN A 264 -10.62 8.46 16.65
CA GLN A 264 -9.63 8.02 17.65
C GLN A 264 -10.33 7.23 18.77
N ARG A 265 -9.68 6.17 19.26
CA ARG A 265 -10.19 5.26 20.31
C ARG A 265 -11.48 4.50 19.96
N GLU A 266 -12.01 4.65 18.75
CA GLU A 266 -13.24 3.98 18.32
C GLU A 266 -13.03 2.47 18.14
N VAL A 267 -14.06 1.68 18.45
CA VAL A 267 -14.19 0.29 18.04
C VAL A 267 -15.27 0.21 16.96
N LEU A 268 -14.87 -0.03 15.71
CA LEU A 268 -15.76 -0.15 14.55
C LEU A 268 -15.80 -1.61 14.06
N ALA A 269 -17.00 -2.19 14.05
CA ALA A 269 -17.22 -3.52 13.48
C ALA A 269 -17.63 -3.41 12.01
N ILE A 270 -16.95 -4.17 11.15
CA ILE A 270 -17.31 -4.40 9.76
C ILE A 270 -17.92 -5.81 9.68
N ALA A 271 -19.24 -5.89 9.82
CA ALA A 271 -20.00 -7.12 9.84
C ALA A 271 -20.53 -7.51 8.45
N GLY A 272 -20.97 -8.74 8.31
CA GLY A 272 -21.60 -9.25 7.08
C GLY A 272 -21.23 -10.69 6.80
N SER A 273 -21.97 -11.32 5.89
CA SER A 273 -21.72 -12.72 5.51
C SER A 273 -20.39 -12.90 4.74
N ASN A 274 -20.03 -14.14 4.46
CA ASN A 274 -18.83 -14.48 3.69
C ASN A 274 -18.86 -13.85 2.30
N ALA A 275 -17.68 -13.43 1.83
CA ALA A 275 -17.48 -12.82 0.52
C ALA A 275 -18.27 -11.52 0.23
N GLN A 276 -18.77 -10.82 1.27
CA GLN A 276 -19.50 -9.55 1.09
C GLN A 276 -18.62 -8.29 1.01
N GLY A 277 -17.29 -8.42 1.06
CA GLY A 277 -16.35 -7.29 0.88
C GLY A 277 -15.70 -6.75 2.17
N LYS A 278 -15.85 -7.44 3.31
CA LYS A 278 -15.25 -7.02 4.60
C LYS A 278 -13.73 -6.86 4.52
N SER A 279 -13.02 -7.91 4.10
CA SER A 279 -11.56 -7.87 3.94
C SER A 279 -11.12 -6.83 2.92
N THR A 280 -11.86 -6.69 1.81
CA THR A 280 -11.61 -5.64 0.81
C THR A 280 -11.73 -4.23 1.39
N PHE A 281 -12.68 -4.01 2.29
CA PHE A 281 -12.83 -2.74 2.99
C PHE A 281 -11.64 -2.47 3.93
N LEU A 282 -11.23 -3.47 4.72
CA LEU A 282 -10.05 -3.37 5.59
C LEU A 282 -8.76 -3.12 4.79
N GLU A 283 -8.58 -3.83 3.69
CA GLU A 283 -7.47 -3.63 2.74
C GLU A 283 -7.48 -2.21 2.14
N GLY A 284 -8.66 -1.67 1.85
CA GLY A 284 -8.83 -0.27 1.43
C GLY A 284 -8.31 0.71 2.48
N ILE A 285 -8.70 0.53 3.74
CA ILE A 285 -8.20 1.37 4.86
C ILE A 285 -6.69 1.24 4.99
N LEU A 286 -6.12 0.04 4.93
CA LEU A 286 -4.68 -0.18 5.00
C LEU A 286 -3.93 0.48 3.84
N ALA A 287 -4.50 0.44 2.63
CA ALA A 287 -3.94 1.11 1.47
C ALA A 287 -3.92 2.63 1.64
N GLY A 288 -4.88 3.24 2.36
CA GLY A 288 -4.91 4.69 2.59
C GLY A 288 -3.71 5.30 3.34
N ARG A 289 -2.76 4.46 3.79
CA ARG A 289 -1.44 4.90 4.24
C ARG A 289 -0.58 5.46 3.11
N ASP A 290 -0.89 5.09 1.88
CA ASP A 290 -0.20 5.47 0.65
C ASP A 290 -1.02 6.53 -0.11
N ASP A 291 -0.35 7.32 -0.94
CA ASP A 291 -1.00 8.24 -1.88
C ASP A 291 -1.20 7.54 -3.23
N HIS A 292 -2.37 7.69 -3.83
CA HIS A 292 -2.77 7.02 -5.06
C HIS A 292 -3.01 8.01 -6.20
N ALA A 293 -2.75 7.55 -7.42
CA ALA A 293 -2.99 8.28 -8.64
C ALA A 293 -4.49 8.50 -8.88
N PRO A 294 -4.87 9.59 -9.57
CA PRO A 294 -6.23 9.76 -10.05
C PRO A 294 -6.73 8.51 -10.79
N HIS A 295 -7.99 8.14 -10.55
CA HIS A 295 -8.67 6.96 -11.10
C HIS A 295 -8.24 5.60 -10.52
N ASP A 296 -7.40 5.56 -9.47
CA ASP A 296 -7.16 4.33 -8.72
C ASP A 296 -8.43 3.86 -7.97
N GLY A 297 -9.25 4.81 -7.53
CA GLY A 297 -10.43 4.59 -6.70
C GLY A 297 -10.14 4.63 -5.20
N ARG A 298 -8.87 4.68 -4.78
CA ARG A 298 -8.47 4.86 -3.37
C ARG A 298 -7.85 6.22 -3.10
N GLU A 299 -7.82 7.14 -4.08
CA GLU A 299 -7.23 8.48 -3.93
C GLU A 299 -7.81 9.33 -2.79
N LEU A 300 -9.02 9.05 -2.29
CA LEU A 300 -9.60 9.75 -1.13
C LEU A 300 -9.85 8.81 0.07
N VAL A 301 -9.14 7.69 0.09
CA VAL A 301 -9.03 6.82 1.26
C VAL A 301 -7.71 7.16 1.95
N VAL A 302 -7.78 7.78 3.12
CA VAL A 302 -6.58 8.22 3.85
C VAL A 302 -6.57 7.65 5.26
N THR A 303 -5.42 7.12 5.66
CA THR A 303 -5.21 6.50 6.97
C THR A 303 -3.98 7.09 7.63
N ALA A 304 -4.09 7.40 8.91
CA ALA A 304 -2.99 7.91 9.71
C ALA A 304 -1.79 6.93 9.65
N ARG A 305 -0.58 7.51 9.63
CA ARG A 305 0.65 6.73 9.60
C ARG A 305 0.76 5.88 10.87
N GLY A 306 1.28 4.66 10.71
CA GLY A 306 1.47 3.72 11.84
C GLY A 306 0.29 2.79 12.11
N ALA A 307 -0.73 2.73 11.24
CA ALA A 307 -1.76 1.71 11.35
C ALA A 307 -1.16 0.29 11.28
N CYS A 308 -1.60 -0.59 12.19
CA CYS A 308 -1.11 -1.95 12.36
C CYS A 308 -2.20 -2.98 12.04
N THR A 309 -1.78 -4.19 11.68
CA THR A 309 -2.65 -5.37 11.61
C THR A 309 -2.25 -6.36 12.70
N ALA A 310 -3.20 -7.14 13.19
CA ALA A 310 -2.93 -8.32 14.00
C ALA A 310 -3.57 -9.57 13.38
N GLU A 311 -2.75 -10.59 13.14
CA GLU A 311 -3.11 -11.85 12.51
C GLU A 311 -2.52 -13.03 13.30
N SER A 312 -3.21 -14.16 13.25
CA SER A 312 -2.76 -15.41 13.85
C SER A 312 -1.70 -16.06 12.97
N THR A 313 -0.44 -15.90 13.35
CA THR A 313 0.71 -16.56 12.70
C THR A 313 1.53 -17.36 13.70
N THR A 314 2.33 -18.29 13.19
CA THR A 314 3.27 -19.06 14.02
C THR A 314 4.66 -18.49 13.78
N MET A 315 5.18 -17.69 14.71
CA MET A 315 6.53 -17.10 14.63
C MET A 315 7.32 -17.23 15.94
N GLY A 316 8.63 -17.03 15.86
CA GLY A 316 9.48 -16.93 17.03
C GLY A 316 9.21 -15.66 17.82
N LEU A 317 8.97 -15.80 19.12
CA LEU A 317 8.86 -14.72 20.09
C LEU A 317 10.19 -14.57 20.82
N ALA A 318 10.63 -13.32 21.00
CA ALA A 318 11.87 -12.97 21.68
C ALA A 318 11.63 -11.75 22.58
N GLY A 319 11.31 -11.99 23.86
CA GLY A 319 10.94 -10.94 24.81
C GLY A 319 9.56 -10.35 24.53
N ALA A 320 8.62 -11.15 24.01
CA ALA A 320 7.29 -10.68 23.67
C ALA A 320 6.41 -10.48 24.93
N ASP A 321 5.77 -9.32 25.05
CA ASP A 321 4.74 -9.08 26.06
C ASP A 321 3.36 -9.47 25.50
N ILE A 322 2.71 -10.41 26.19
CA ILE A 322 1.35 -10.91 25.93
C ILE A 322 0.45 -10.79 27.17
N SER A 323 0.91 -10.08 28.20
CA SER A 323 0.24 -9.99 29.51
C SER A 323 -1.12 -9.29 29.48
N MET A 324 -1.44 -8.59 28.39
CA MET A 324 -2.79 -8.07 28.17
C MET A 324 -3.84 -9.18 28.05
N PHE A 325 -3.44 -10.33 27.48
CA PHE A 325 -4.33 -11.45 27.15
C PHE A 325 -4.06 -12.68 28.02
N PHE A 326 -2.83 -12.92 28.46
CA PHE A 326 -2.44 -14.14 29.18
C PHE A 326 -2.05 -13.85 30.63
N SER A 327 -2.60 -14.61 31.58
CA SER A 327 -2.20 -14.56 32.99
C SER A 327 -1.09 -15.57 33.33
N THR A 328 -1.01 -16.68 32.60
CA THR A 328 0.03 -17.70 32.71
C THR A 328 0.52 -18.14 31.33
N LEU A 329 1.73 -18.71 31.27
CA LEU A 329 2.25 -19.28 30.02
C LEU A 329 1.85 -20.74 29.86
N PRO A 330 1.57 -21.19 28.62
CA PRO A 330 1.40 -22.61 28.35
C PRO A 330 2.66 -23.43 28.72
N PRO A 331 2.50 -24.70 29.14
CA PRO A 331 3.64 -25.59 29.37
C PRO A 331 4.56 -25.68 28.14
N GLY A 332 5.87 -25.61 28.37
CA GLY A 332 6.88 -25.67 27.31
C GLY A 332 7.23 -24.33 26.67
N VAL A 333 6.57 -23.23 27.07
CA VAL A 333 6.94 -21.86 26.68
C VAL A 333 7.84 -21.23 27.73
N SER A 334 8.95 -20.63 27.30
CA SER A 334 9.96 -20.04 28.20
C SER A 334 9.68 -18.58 28.53
N GLY A 335 10.02 -18.16 29.76
CA GLY A 335 9.98 -16.76 30.19
C GLY A 335 8.79 -16.42 31.09
N THR A 336 8.25 -15.20 30.94
CA THR A 336 7.03 -14.74 31.64
C THR A 336 6.04 -14.19 30.62
N VAL A 337 4.78 -13.97 30.99
CA VAL A 337 3.77 -13.34 30.10
C VAL A 337 4.18 -11.94 29.62
N ARG A 338 5.14 -11.27 30.29
CA ARG A 338 5.70 -9.97 29.85
C ARG A 338 6.96 -10.08 29.01
N SER A 339 7.51 -11.29 28.87
CA SER A 339 8.79 -11.52 28.21
C SER A 339 8.89 -12.99 27.75
N VAL A 340 8.05 -13.35 26.79
CA VAL A 340 7.95 -14.69 26.21
C VAL A 340 9.06 -14.94 25.21
N HIS A 341 9.63 -16.15 25.26
CA HIS A 341 10.66 -16.62 24.35
C HIS A 341 10.31 -17.99 23.77
N GLY A 342 10.58 -18.20 22.48
CA GLY A 342 10.38 -19.47 21.78
C GLY A 342 9.28 -19.41 20.73
N MET A 343 8.74 -20.55 20.34
CA MET A 343 7.74 -20.62 19.27
C MET A 343 6.36 -20.19 19.79
N GLY A 344 5.83 -19.09 19.24
CA GLY A 344 4.48 -18.61 19.54
C GLY A 344 3.40 -19.41 18.81
N SER A 345 2.33 -19.80 19.51
CA SER A 345 1.09 -20.23 18.85
C SER A 345 0.43 -19.04 18.15
N GLY A 346 -0.54 -19.31 17.27
CA GLY A 346 -1.32 -18.26 16.59
C GLY A 346 -1.88 -17.19 17.53
N SER A 347 -2.46 -17.60 18.66
CA SER A 347 -3.00 -16.67 19.66
C SER A 347 -1.93 -15.90 20.43
N MET A 348 -0.77 -16.51 20.73
CA MET A 348 0.33 -15.81 21.42
C MET A 348 0.96 -14.76 20.51
N THR A 349 1.20 -15.10 19.24
CA THR A 349 1.74 -14.16 18.27
C THR A 349 0.78 -12.99 18.03
N MET A 350 -0.51 -13.28 17.85
CA MET A 350 -1.52 -12.25 17.65
C MET A 350 -1.66 -11.36 18.90
N ALA A 351 -1.61 -11.92 20.11
CA ALA A 351 -1.62 -11.14 21.36
C ALA A 351 -0.43 -10.18 21.43
N TRP A 352 0.76 -10.66 21.08
CA TRP A 352 1.96 -9.83 21.01
C TRP A 352 1.82 -8.71 19.98
N GLN A 353 1.24 -8.97 18.80
CA GLN A 353 1.00 -7.96 17.77
C GLN A 353 0.04 -6.87 18.25
N VAL A 354 -1.08 -7.24 18.90
CA VAL A 354 -2.03 -6.29 19.47
C VAL A 354 -1.38 -5.44 20.55
N GLN A 355 -0.71 -6.06 21.53
CA GLN A 355 -0.05 -5.35 22.62
C GLN A 355 1.11 -4.47 22.12
N SER A 356 1.81 -4.92 21.08
CA SER A 356 2.83 -4.16 20.35
C SER A 356 2.29 -2.91 19.67
N ALA A 357 1.12 -3.00 19.04
CA ALA A 357 0.48 -1.85 18.39
C ALA A 357 0.08 -0.80 19.44
N ILE A 358 -0.53 -1.25 20.53
CA ILE A 358 -0.96 -0.39 21.64
C ILE A 358 0.24 0.28 22.32
N ALA A 359 1.29 -0.48 22.64
CA ALA A 359 2.50 0.04 23.28
C ALA A 359 3.25 1.08 22.42
N ARG A 360 3.08 1.03 21.09
CA ARG A 360 3.63 2.01 20.14
C ARG A 360 2.67 3.17 19.86
N HIS A 361 1.53 3.24 20.55
CA HIS A 361 0.47 4.22 20.31
C HIS A 361 0.01 4.24 18.84
N ALA A 362 -0.14 3.06 18.23
CA ALA A 362 -0.65 2.95 16.88
C ALA A 362 -2.02 3.65 16.79
N PRO A 363 -2.27 4.50 15.78
CA PRO A 363 -3.56 5.20 15.68
C PRO A 363 -4.72 4.24 15.40
N LEU A 364 -4.43 3.16 14.68
CA LEU A 364 -5.42 2.21 14.21
C LEU A 364 -4.84 0.78 14.23
N LEU A 365 -5.60 -0.14 14.80
CA LEU A 365 -5.39 -1.58 14.74
C LEU A 365 -6.50 -2.23 13.90
N ILE A 366 -6.11 -3.05 12.94
CA ILE A 366 -7.03 -3.80 12.07
C ILE A 366 -6.94 -5.30 12.37
N ILE A 367 -8.08 -5.96 12.50
CA ILE A 367 -8.20 -7.40 12.69
C ILE A 367 -9.20 -7.97 11.69
N ASP A 368 -8.81 -9.01 10.95
CA ASP A 368 -9.72 -9.77 10.09
C ASP A 368 -10.00 -11.13 10.72
N GLU A 369 -11.27 -11.46 10.98
CA GLU A 369 -11.68 -12.75 11.56
C GLU A 369 -11.11 -13.93 10.76
N ASP A 370 -11.04 -13.83 9.43
CA ASP A 370 -10.55 -14.89 8.54
C ASP A 370 -9.06 -15.22 8.75
N ARG A 371 -8.31 -14.32 9.40
CA ARG A 371 -6.88 -14.48 9.73
C ARG A 371 -6.60 -14.40 11.23
N ALA A 372 -7.63 -14.41 12.07
CA ALA A 372 -7.48 -14.25 13.51
C ALA A 372 -7.43 -15.59 14.26
N ALA A 373 -7.00 -15.53 15.53
CA ALA A 373 -7.14 -16.63 16.47
C ALA A 373 -8.47 -16.47 17.23
N PRO A 374 -9.51 -17.30 16.98
CA PRO A 374 -10.83 -17.12 17.58
C PRO A 374 -10.82 -17.04 19.11
N ASN A 375 -10.02 -17.89 19.75
CA ASN A 375 -9.85 -17.96 21.20
C ASN A 375 -9.20 -16.70 21.82
N LEU A 376 -8.53 -15.88 21.01
CA LEU A 376 -8.03 -14.58 21.45
C LEU A 376 -9.08 -13.49 21.32
N LEU A 377 -10.06 -13.65 20.43
CA LEU A 377 -11.09 -12.64 20.16
C LEU A 377 -12.34 -12.82 21.03
N VAL A 378 -12.84 -14.06 21.14
CA VAL A 378 -14.08 -14.40 21.85
C VAL A 378 -13.87 -15.54 22.85
N LYS A 379 -14.68 -15.55 23.91
CA LYS A 379 -14.63 -16.60 24.94
C LYS A 379 -15.30 -17.88 24.45
N SER A 380 -14.58 -19.00 24.54
CA SER A 380 -15.16 -20.35 24.42
C SER A 380 -15.52 -20.93 25.79
N CYS A 381 -16.55 -21.78 25.87
CA CYS A 381 -16.89 -22.53 27.09
C CYS A 381 -15.81 -23.53 27.51
N LEU A 382 -14.92 -23.94 26.59
CA LEU A 382 -13.77 -24.79 26.86
C LEU A 382 -12.51 -24.00 27.21
N GLN A 383 -12.55 -22.67 27.07
CA GLN A 383 -11.39 -21.82 27.30
C GLN A 383 -11.19 -21.58 28.79
N LYS A 384 -10.02 -21.97 29.29
CA LYS A 384 -9.59 -21.72 30.67
C LYS A 384 -9.52 -20.23 30.98
N GLU A 385 -9.51 -19.87 32.26
CA GLU A 385 -9.38 -18.48 32.76
C GLU A 385 -8.01 -17.85 32.46
N GLU A 386 -7.05 -18.61 31.95
CA GLU A 386 -5.69 -18.15 31.65
C GLU A 386 -5.61 -17.16 30.49
N ILE A 387 -6.63 -17.13 29.63
CA ILE A 387 -6.71 -16.22 28.47
C ILE A 387 -7.93 -15.32 28.63
N THR A 388 -7.71 -14.02 28.60
CA THR A 388 -8.74 -12.97 28.55
C THR A 388 -8.95 -12.53 27.10
N PRO A 389 -10.05 -12.90 26.43
CA PRO A 389 -10.29 -12.53 25.04
C PRO A 389 -10.50 -11.03 24.85
N LEU A 390 -10.29 -10.54 23.62
CA LEU A 390 -10.48 -9.13 23.27
C LEU A 390 -11.90 -8.63 23.57
N SER A 391 -12.93 -9.44 23.32
CA SER A 391 -14.33 -9.11 23.66
C SER A 391 -14.55 -8.85 25.16
N GLU A 392 -13.84 -9.57 26.04
CA GLU A 392 -13.89 -9.36 27.49
C GLU A 392 -13.08 -8.13 27.90
N ILE A 393 -11.91 -7.91 27.28
CA ILE A 393 -11.10 -6.70 27.51
C ILE A 393 -11.90 -5.45 27.14
N LEU A 394 -12.52 -5.42 25.96
CA LEU A 394 -13.34 -4.28 25.52
C LEU A 394 -14.56 -4.05 26.43
N PHE A 395 -15.08 -5.11 27.04
CA PHE A 395 -16.22 -5.01 27.95
C PHE A 395 -15.84 -4.52 29.35
N HIS A 396 -14.75 -5.04 29.91
CA HIS A 396 -14.38 -4.82 31.31
C HIS A 396 -13.33 -3.72 31.51
N ASP A 397 -12.39 -3.58 30.58
CA ASP A 397 -11.27 -2.65 30.71
C ASP A 397 -10.76 -2.16 29.36
N ARG A 398 -11.60 -1.37 28.68
CA ARG A 398 -11.28 -0.77 27.38
C ARG A 398 -10.07 0.17 27.44
N THR A 399 -9.69 0.66 28.63
CA THR A 399 -8.52 1.54 28.79
C THR A 399 -7.22 0.86 28.37
N LYS A 400 -7.18 -0.49 28.37
CA LYS A 400 -6.05 -1.27 27.85
C LYS A 400 -5.77 -1.07 26.37
N MET A 401 -6.74 -0.58 25.57
CA MET A 401 -6.51 -0.23 24.16
C MET A 401 -5.74 1.09 24.00
N GLY A 402 -5.59 1.88 25.08
CA GLY A 402 -4.96 3.19 25.04
C GLY A 402 -5.68 4.14 24.09
N ASP A 403 -4.91 4.81 23.22
CA ASP A 403 -5.42 5.73 22.20
C ASP A 403 -5.78 5.04 20.86
N THR A 404 -5.54 3.73 20.78
CA THR A 404 -5.65 2.95 19.54
C THR A 404 -7.12 2.74 19.17
N ALA A 405 -7.53 3.18 17.99
CA ALA A 405 -8.79 2.74 17.41
C ALA A 405 -8.68 1.29 16.93
N LEU A 406 -9.78 0.53 16.99
CA LEU A 406 -9.89 -0.83 16.52
C LEU A 406 -10.94 -0.91 15.41
N VAL A 407 -10.55 -1.42 14.25
CA VAL A 407 -11.48 -1.79 13.18
C VAL A 407 -11.35 -3.28 12.96
N PHE A 408 -12.45 -4.03 12.97
CA PHE A 408 -12.39 -5.46 12.74
C PHE A 408 -13.47 -5.96 11.80
N ALA A 409 -13.12 -6.89 10.93
CA ALA A 409 -14.06 -7.63 10.12
C ALA A 409 -14.54 -8.85 10.91
N ALA A 410 -15.86 -9.05 10.95
CA ALA A 410 -16.45 -10.23 11.60
C ALA A 410 -17.68 -10.75 10.84
N CYS A 411 -17.87 -12.06 10.88
CA CYS A 411 -19.05 -12.77 10.41
C CYS A 411 -19.73 -13.54 11.54
N ALA A 412 -18.96 -14.22 12.41
CA ALA A 412 -19.50 -15.11 13.44
C ALA A 412 -19.16 -14.68 14.88
N MET A 413 -18.33 -13.64 15.04
CA MET A 413 -17.90 -13.15 16.35
C MET A 413 -18.91 -12.17 16.96
N ASP A 414 -20.17 -12.57 17.09
CA ASP A 414 -21.27 -11.69 17.53
C ASP A 414 -21.01 -11.05 18.90
N THR A 415 -20.41 -11.77 19.82
CA THR A 415 -20.05 -11.26 21.16
C THR A 415 -18.98 -10.17 21.10
N LEU A 416 -18.11 -10.17 20.08
CA LEU A 416 -17.15 -9.10 19.82
C LEU A 416 -17.83 -7.93 19.08
N ILE A 417 -18.66 -8.21 18.08
CA ILE A 417 -19.46 -7.19 17.35
C ILE A 417 -20.29 -6.37 18.34
N ALA A 418 -20.89 -7.02 19.34
CA ALA A 418 -21.67 -6.37 20.40
C ALA A 418 -20.88 -5.34 21.23
N ARG A 419 -19.54 -5.37 21.20
CA ARG A 419 -18.66 -4.42 21.91
C ARG A 419 -18.26 -3.20 21.08
N ALA A 420 -18.66 -3.13 19.81
CA ALA A 420 -18.37 -2.00 18.95
C ALA A 420 -19.19 -0.75 19.31
N ASP A 421 -18.64 0.42 18.99
CA ASP A 421 -19.33 1.71 19.06
C ASP A 421 -20.26 1.93 17.87
N ARG A 422 -19.81 1.49 16.68
CA ARG A 422 -20.57 1.49 15.43
C ARG A 422 -20.42 0.15 14.74
N ILE A 423 -21.48 -0.27 14.05
CA ILE A 423 -21.50 -1.52 13.28
C ILE A 423 -21.92 -1.18 11.85
N MET A 424 -20.99 -1.37 10.93
CA MET A 424 -21.27 -1.32 9.49
C MET A 424 -21.49 -2.75 9.00
N VAL A 425 -22.56 -2.98 8.24
CA VAL A 425 -22.85 -4.27 7.63
C VAL A 425 -22.65 -4.16 6.12
N LEU A 426 -21.83 -5.06 5.57
CA LEU A 426 -21.67 -5.21 4.13
C LEU A 426 -22.55 -6.36 3.63
N ASP A 427 -23.44 -6.04 2.69
CA ASP A 427 -24.21 -7.02 1.91
C ASP A 427 -24.14 -6.66 0.42
N ARG A 428 -23.81 -7.65 -0.41
CA ARG A 428 -23.53 -7.49 -1.84
C ARG A 428 -22.56 -6.34 -2.15
N HIS A 429 -21.60 -6.14 -1.25
CA HIS A 429 -20.60 -5.05 -1.28
C HIS A 429 -21.15 -3.63 -1.07
N GLU A 430 -22.43 -3.49 -0.69
CA GLU A 430 -23.04 -2.23 -0.28
C GLU A 430 -22.99 -2.09 1.24
N ALA A 431 -22.71 -0.88 1.71
CA ALA A 431 -22.65 -0.58 3.13
C ALA A 431 -24.03 -0.19 3.66
N SER A 432 -24.38 -0.75 4.81
CA SER A 432 -25.51 -0.38 5.66
C SER A 432 -25.04 -0.32 7.11
N ALA A 433 -25.88 0.14 8.02
CA ALA A 433 -25.58 0.18 9.44
C ALA A 433 -26.64 -0.57 10.23
N ILE A 434 -26.26 -1.05 11.42
CA ILE A 434 -27.19 -1.55 12.42
C ILE A 434 -26.97 -0.81 13.73
N ASP A 435 -28.05 -0.43 14.41
CA ASP A 435 -27.96 0.15 15.74
C ASP A 435 -27.35 -0.87 16.72
N THR A 436 -26.41 -0.42 17.55
CA THR A 436 -25.71 -1.33 18.48
C THR A 436 -26.64 -1.87 19.55
N GLY A 437 -27.66 -1.12 19.96
CA GLY A 437 -28.68 -1.57 20.91
C GLY A 437 -29.61 -2.62 20.31
N GLU A 438 -30.02 -2.44 19.06
CA GLU A 438 -30.75 -3.45 18.29
C GLU A 438 -29.95 -4.74 18.11
N PHE A 439 -28.70 -4.65 17.65
CA PHE A 439 -27.83 -5.81 17.48
C PHE A 439 -27.67 -6.62 18.78
N ARG A 440 -27.43 -5.93 19.91
CA ARG A 440 -27.32 -6.57 21.23
C ARG A 440 -28.62 -7.27 21.65
N ARG A 441 -29.79 -6.70 21.33
CA ARG A 441 -31.09 -7.34 21.60
C ARG A 441 -31.28 -8.61 20.77
N MET A 442 -30.98 -8.54 19.47
CA MET A 442 -31.03 -9.70 18.57
C MET A 442 -30.12 -10.82 19.05
N LEU A 443 -28.87 -10.51 19.40
CA LEU A 443 -27.92 -11.47 19.92
C LEU A 443 -28.41 -12.12 21.22
N ALA A 444 -28.91 -11.33 22.17
CA ALA A 444 -29.43 -11.84 23.43
C ALA A 444 -30.63 -12.79 23.22
N GLU A 445 -31.51 -12.48 22.28
CA GLU A 445 -32.64 -13.36 21.93
C GLU A 445 -32.15 -14.68 21.31
N THR A 446 -31.21 -14.61 20.35
CA THR A 446 -30.62 -15.80 19.72
C THR A 446 -29.95 -16.70 20.75
N LEU A 447 -29.12 -16.14 21.64
CA LEU A 447 -28.43 -16.92 22.67
C LEU A 447 -29.39 -17.60 23.67
N ARG A 448 -30.50 -16.94 24.05
CA ARG A 448 -31.53 -17.57 24.89
C ARG A 448 -32.20 -18.74 24.18
N LYS A 449 -32.60 -18.57 22.92
CA LYS A 449 -33.18 -19.66 22.11
C LYS A 449 -32.21 -20.83 21.96
N THR A 450 -30.91 -20.55 21.79
CA THR A 450 -29.88 -21.59 21.73
C THR A 450 -29.75 -22.32 23.06
N ALA A 451 -29.74 -21.61 24.18
CA ALA A 451 -29.71 -22.22 25.51
C ALA A 451 -30.94 -23.12 25.75
N ASP A 452 -32.15 -22.61 25.51
CA ASP A 452 -33.40 -23.37 25.63
C ASP A 452 -33.44 -24.62 24.73
N GLY A 453 -32.72 -24.59 23.60
CA GLY A 453 -32.59 -25.70 22.66
C GLY A 453 -31.56 -26.75 23.06
N LEU A 454 -30.49 -26.37 23.77
CA LEU A 454 -29.45 -27.28 24.27
C LEU A 454 -29.90 -28.04 25.53
N GLU A 455 -30.87 -27.51 26.27
CA GLU A 455 -31.45 -28.14 27.46
C GLU A 455 -32.52 -29.21 27.12
N LYS A 456 -32.93 -29.32 25.85
CA LYS A 456 -33.81 -30.37 25.33
C LYS A 456 -33.01 -31.53 24.76
#